data_AF-A0AA40AQB1-F1
#
_entry.id   AF-A0AA40AQB1-F1
#
_cell.length_a   1.000
_cell.length_b   1.000
_cell.length_c   1.000
_cell.angle_alpha   90.00
_cell.angle_beta   90.00
_cell.angle_gamma   90.00
#
_symmetry.space_group_name_H-M   'P 1'
#
loop_
_entity.id
_entity.type
_entity.pdbx_description
1 polymer ?
#
loop_
_entity_poly.entity_id
_entity_poly.type
_entity_poly.pdbx_seq_one_letter_code
_entity_poly.pdbx_strand_id
1 'polypeptide(L)'
;MRSHDITRQEEATEASWEAVRGAMRGGVKWGAATAMLGGMGYMFSPIYRGLTIQFKVYIQMSGMVLGGMLEADARLREYEASMRMRRRVMRDQAMWKSFEEQYGKDDEED
;
A
#
# COMPACT_ATOMS: atom_id res chain seq x y z
N MET A 1 12.70 31.59 1.60
CA MET A 1 13.02 30.22 2.04
C MET A 1 12.00 29.59 3.01
N ARG A 2 10.86 30.24 3.36
CA ARG A 2 9.90 29.74 4.38
C ARG A 2 8.66 29.02 3.83
N SER A 3 8.34 29.20 2.54
CA SER A 3 7.15 28.64 1.88
C SER A 3 7.28 27.16 1.49
N HIS A 4 8.51 26.69 1.27
CA HIS A 4 8.78 25.31 0.86
C HIS A 4 8.62 24.30 2.01
N ASP A 5 8.64 24.77 3.27
CA ASP A 5 8.49 23.93 4.47
C ASP A 5 7.01 23.69 4.84
N ILE A 6 6.14 24.67 4.59
CA ILE A 6 4.70 24.58 4.91
C ILE A 6 4.00 23.59 3.97
N THR A 7 4.29 23.68 2.67
CA THR A 7 3.74 22.75 1.65
C THR A 7 4.16 21.30 1.94
N ARG A 8 5.40 21.08 2.38
CA ARG A 8 5.91 19.74 2.75
C ARG A 8 5.27 19.19 4.02
N GLN A 9 4.91 20.06 4.98
CA GLN A 9 4.22 19.66 6.21
C GLN A 9 2.74 19.34 5.96
N GLU A 10 2.07 20.09 5.09
CA GLU A 10 0.68 19.79 4.68
C GLU A 10 0.62 18.47 3.91
N GLU A 11 1.51 18.26 2.93
CA GLU A 11 1.58 16.99 2.18
C GLU A 11 1.94 15.80 3.08
N ALA A 12 2.83 15.99 4.07
CA ALA A 12 3.16 14.93 5.04
C ALA A 12 1.99 14.60 5.98
N THR A 13 1.22 15.61 6.38
CA THR A 13 0.05 15.44 7.26
C THR A 13 -1.08 14.72 6.51
N GLU A 14 -1.35 15.10 5.26
CA GLU A 14 -2.38 14.46 4.42
C GLU A 14 -1.98 13.01 4.05
N ALA A 15 -0.71 12.78 3.70
CA ALA A 15 -0.20 11.44 3.43
C ALA A 15 -0.27 10.53 4.68
N SER A 16 0.03 11.06 5.86
CA SER A 16 -0.10 10.30 7.11
C SER A 16 -1.56 9.95 7.43
N TRP A 17 -2.50 10.84 7.10
CA TRP A 17 -3.93 10.61 7.29
C TRP A 17 -4.49 9.53 6.35
N GLU A 18 -4.08 9.54 5.08
CA GLU A 18 -4.44 8.51 4.10
C GLU A 18 -3.84 7.15 4.50
N ALA A 19 -2.60 7.14 5.02
CA ALA A 19 -1.95 5.93 5.52
C ALA A 19 -2.66 5.35 6.76
N VAL A 20 -3.12 6.19 7.70
CA VAL A 20 -3.89 5.75 8.87
C VAL A 20 -5.23 5.12 8.46
N ARG A 21 -5.91 5.69 7.46
CA ARG A 21 -7.15 5.11 6.92
C ARG A 21 -6.91 3.79 6.19
N GLY A 22 -5.81 3.67 5.46
CA GLY A 22 -5.37 2.43 4.84
C GLY A 22 -5.06 1.34 5.89
N ALA A 23 -4.34 1.69 6.95
CA ALA A 23 -4.01 0.80 8.06
C ALA A 23 -5.26 0.34 8.82
N MET A 24 -6.21 1.25 9.08
CA MET A 24 -7.50 0.87 9.68
C MET A 24 -8.25 -0.13 8.81
N ARG A 25 -8.38 0.11 7.50
CA ARG A 25 -9.08 -0.82 6.59
C ARG A 25 -8.39 -2.19 6.54
N GLY A 26 -7.06 -2.22 6.45
CA GLY A 26 -6.28 -3.46 6.45
C GLY A 26 -6.43 -4.24 7.75
N GLY A 27 -6.32 -3.54 8.90
CA GLY A 27 -6.47 -4.13 10.22
C GLY A 27 -7.88 -4.67 10.47
N VAL A 28 -8.92 -3.95 10.03
CA VAL A 28 -10.32 -4.41 10.15
C VAL A 28 -10.59 -5.63 9.26
N LYS A 29 -10.13 -5.63 8.00
CA LYS A 29 -10.36 -6.75 7.07
C LYS A 29 -9.75 -8.04 7.58
N TRP A 30 -8.48 -8.00 7.99
CA TRP A 30 -7.77 -9.17 8.48
C TRP A 30 -8.13 -9.54 9.91
N GLY A 31 -8.46 -8.56 10.76
CA GLY A 31 -9.04 -8.79 12.08
C GLY A 31 -10.37 -9.53 12.03
N ALA A 32 -11.26 -9.16 11.11
CA ALA A 32 -12.53 -9.87 10.90
C ALA A 32 -12.33 -11.29 10.34
N ALA A 33 -11.43 -11.46 9.36
CA ALA A 33 -11.15 -12.77 8.75
C ALA A 33 -10.56 -13.75 9.78
N THR A 34 -9.60 -13.31 10.59
CA THR A 34 -9.01 -14.14 11.65
C THR A 34 -9.96 -14.41 12.80
N ALA A 35 -10.80 -13.45 13.18
CA ALA A 35 -11.85 -13.67 14.16
C ALA A 35 -12.85 -14.75 13.69
N MET A 36 -13.23 -14.73 12.41
CA MET A 36 -14.09 -15.75 11.81
C MET A 36 -13.43 -17.13 11.83
N LEU A 37 -12.15 -17.23 11.45
CA LEU A 37 -11.37 -18.47 11.51
C LEU A 37 -11.20 -18.99 12.95
N GLY A 38 -10.97 -18.10 13.91
CA GLY A 38 -10.92 -18.43 15.34
C GLY A 38 -12.26 -18.96 15.87
N GLY A 39 -13.38 -18.37 15.42
CA GLY A 39 -14.73 -18.83 15.73
C GLY A 39 -15.04 -20.21 15.15
N MET A 40 -14.65 -20.45 13.89
CA MET A 40 -14.75 -21.78 13.26
C MET A 40 -13.89 -22.81 14.00
N GLY A 41 -12.65 -22.45 14.37
CA GLY A 41 -11.77 -23.31 15.18
C GLY A 41 -12.39 -23.72 16.51
N TYR A 42 -13.06 -22.79 17.20
CA TYR A 42 -13.77 -23.07 18.45
C TYR A 42 -14.98 -24.00 18.27
N MET A 43 -15.72 -23.88 17.17
CA MET A 43 -16.89 -24.71 16.88
C MET A 43 -16.49 -26.14 16.53
N PHE A 44 -15.55 -26.33 15.60
CA PHE A 44 -15.23 -27.64 15.03
C PHE A 44 -14.16 -28.44 15.81
N SER A 45 -13.27 -27.78 16.56
CA SER A 45 -12.16 -28.47 17.22
C SER A 45 -12.30 -28.48 18.76
N PRO A 46 -12.47 -29.66 19.40
CA PRO A 46 -12.49 -29.78 20.86
C PRO A 46 -11.14 -29.38 21.49
N ILE A 47 -10.03 -29.50 20.75
CA ILE A 47 -8.70 -29.04 21.17
C ILE A 47 -8.70 -27.52 21.33
N TYR A 48 -9.36 -26.79 20.43
CA TYR A 48 -9.45 -25.33 20.47
C TYR A 48 -10.34 -24.81 21.61
N ARG A 49 -11.27 -25.64 22.11
CA ARG A 49 -12.09 -25.30 23.30
C ARG A 49 -11.30 -25.38 24.60
N GLY A 50 -10.34 -26.30 24.70
CA GLY A 50 -9.46 -26.44 25.86
C GLY A 50 -8.29 -25.46 25.91
N LEU A 51 -8.03 -24.72 24.82
CA LEU A 51 -6.96 -23.72 24.76
C LEU A 51 -7.24 -22.54 25.71
N THR A 52 -6.17 -22.03 26.34
CA THR A 52 -6.26 -20.83 27.20
C THR A 52 -6.59 -19.59 26.37
N ILE A 53 -7.13 -18.55 27.03
CA ILE A 53 -7.48 -17.28 26.37
C ILE A 53 -6.25 -16.66 25.68
N GLN A 54 -5.09 -16.73 26.32
CA GLN A 54 -3.82 -16.22 25.77
C GLN A 54 -3.47 -16.88 24.43
N PHE A 55 -3.62 -18.19 24.33
CA PHE A 55 -3.32 -18.93 23.10
C PHE A 55 -4.31 -18.59 21.97
N LYS A 56 -5.59 -18.34 22.29
CA LYS A 56 -6.59 -17.90 21.30
C LYS A 56 -6.24 -16.53 20.73
N VAL A 57 -5.90 -15.59 21.61
CA VAL A 57 -5.47 -14.23 21.22
C VAL A 57 -4.19 -14.31 20.38
N TYR A 58 -3.23 -15.15 20.78
CA TYR A 58 -2.01 -15.37 20.01
C TYR A 58 -2.32 -15.82 18.58
N ILE A 59 -3.16 -16.85 18.40
CA ILE A 59 -3.52 -17.34 17.05
C ILE A 59 -4.23 -16.26 16.22
N GLN A 60 -5.12 -15.48 16.84
CA GLN A 60 -5.79 -14.36 16.17
C GLN A 60 -4.76 -13.31 15.70
N MET A 61 -3.86 -12.88 16.58
CA MET A 61 -2.83 -11.90 16.25
C MET A 61 -1.84 -12.43 15.20
N SER A 62 -1.44 -13.70 15.28
CA SER A 62 -0.58 -14.34 14.28
C SER A 62 -1.22 -14.32 12.89
N GLY A 63 -2.51 -14.61 12.79
CA GLY A 63 -3.22 -14.51 11.52
C GLY A 63 -3.34 -13.07 11.01
N MET A 64 -3.51 -12.09 11.91
CA MET A 64 -3.56 -10.67 11.53
C MET A 64 -2.21 -10.20 10.99
N VAL A 65 -1.11 -10.58 11.63
CA VAL A 65 0.25 -10.26 11.19
C VAL A 65 0.54 -10.93 9.84
N LEU A 66 0.26 -12.23 9.71
CA LEU A 66 0.44 -12.97 8.45
C LEU A 66 -0.38 -12.34 7.31
N GLY A 67 -1.65 -12.02 7.58
CA GLY A 67 -2.53 -11.37 6.63
C GLY A 67 -2.03 -9.99 6.20
N GLY A 68 -1.53 -9.21 7.15
CA GLY A 68 -0.87 -7.93 6.89
C GLY A 68 0.36 -8.08 5.99
N MET A 69 1.20 -9.10 6.23
CA MET A 69 2.37 -9.37 5.40
C MET A 69 1.98 -9.76 3.96
N LEU A 70 0.98 -10.63 3.79
CA LEU A 70 0.49 -11.05 2.47
C LEU A 70 -0.06 -9.87 1.66
N GLU A 71 -0.86 -9.00 2.29
CA GLU A 71 -1.41 -7.81 1.63
C GLU A 71 -0.31 -6.80 1.27
N ALA A 72 0.67 -6.63 2.15
CA ALA A 72 1.82 -5.77 1.90
C ALA A 72 2.62 -6.28 0.69
N ASP A 73 2.92 -7.58 0.63
CA ASP A 73 3.65 -8.19 -0.49
C ASP A 73 2.87 -8.08 -1.81
N ALA A 74 1.56 -8.31 -1.78
CA ALA A 74 0.70 -8.16 -2.96
C ALA A 74 0.73 -6.72 -3.48
N ARG A 75 0.56 -5.74 -2.58
CA ARG A 75 0.56 -4.31 -2.94
C ARG A 75 1.92 -3.84 -3.43
N LEU A 76 3.01 -4.38 -2.88
CA LEU A 76 4.38 -4.06 -3.28
C LEU A 76 4.66 -4.56 -4.71
N ARG A 77 4.19 -5.76 -5.06
CA ARG A 77 4.26 -6.29 -6.43
C ARG A 77 3.48 -5.45 -7.44
N GLU A 78 2.26 -5.07 -7.10
CA GLU A 78 1.42 -4.20 -7.95
C GLU A 78 2.07 -2.82 -8.16
N TYR A 79 2.63 -2.25 -7.10
CA TYR A 79 3.35 -0.97 -7.17
C TYR A 79 4.58 -1.07 -8.07
N GLU A 80 5.37 -2.13 -7.94
CA GLU A 80 6.56 -2.34 -8.77
C GLU A 80 6.21 -2.45 -10.27
N ALA A 81 5.17 -3.21 -10.61
CA ALA A 81 4.68 -3.34 -11.98
C ALA A 81 4.22 -1.99 -12.56
N SER A 82 3.49 -1.21 -11.75
CA SER A 82 2.99 0.11 -12.12
C SER A 82 4.14 1.09 -12.33
N MET A 83 5.15 1.07 -11.46
CA MET A 83 6.34 1.93 -11.56
C MET A 83 7.17 1.60 -12.81
N ARG A 84 7.28 0.33 -13.18
CA ARG A 84 7.94 -0.06 -14.44
C ARG A 84 7.24 0.55 -15.65
N MET A 85 5.91 0.57 -15.68
CA MET A 85 5.16 1.18 -16.78
C MET A 85 5.30 2.70 -16.78
N ARG A 86 5.19 3.32 -15.61
CA ARG A 86 5.32 4.77 -15.46
C ARG A 86 6.69 5.29 -15.90
N ARG A 87 7.76 4.53 -15.61
CA ARG A 87 9.13 4.86 -16.07
C ARG A 87 9.26 4.82 -17.60
N ARG A 88 8.54 3.93 -18.30
CA ARG A 88 8.55 3.88 -19.78
C ARG A 88 7.90 5.14 -20.34
N VAL A 89 6.69 5.44 -19.88
CA VAL A 89 5.93 6.62 -20.32
C VAL A 89 6.71 7.92 -20.07
N MET A 90 7.35 8.07 -18.90
CA MET A 90 8.15 9.26 -18.62
C MET A 90 9.40 9.39 -19.50
N ARG A 91 10.03 8.27 -19.88
CA ARG A 91 11.17 8.30 -20.82
C ARG A 91 10.71 8.70 -22.22
N ASP A 92 9.59 8.17 -22.68
CA ASP A 92 9.03 8.52 -23.99
C ASP A 92 8.65 10.00 -24.02
N GLN A 93 7.99 10.52 -22.97
CA GLN A 93 7.66 11.95 -22.86
C GLN A 93 8.92 12.84 -22.82
N ALA A 94 9.98 12.44 -22.12
CA ALA A 94 11.23 13.19 -22.09
C ALA A 94 11.90 13.23 -23.47
N MET A 95 11.88 12.11 -24.20
CA MET A 95 12.39 12.02 -25.56
C MET A 95 11.58 12.92 -26.51
N TRP A 96 10.25 12.89 -26.45
CA TRP A 96 9.38 13.76 -27.25
C TRP A 96 9.65 15.25 -27.00
N LYS A 97 9.84 15.65 -25.73
CA LYS A 97 10.19 17.04 -25.39
C LYS A 97 11.54 17.47 -25.99
N SER A 98 12.55 16.60 -25.96
CA SER A 98 13.84 16.91 -26.58
C SER A 98 13.76 17.00 -28.11
N PHE A 99 12.89 16.22 -28.76
CA PHE A 99 12.63 16.34 -30.19
C PHE A 99 11.93 17.66 -30.53
N GLU A 100 10.92 18.05 -29.76
CA GLU A 100 10.18 19.31 -29.94
C GLU A 100 11.11 20.53 -29.76
N GLU A 101 12.01 20.51 -28.78
CA GLU A 101 12.97 21.59 -28.55
C GLU A 101 14.06 21.69 -29.64
N GLN A 102 14.39 20.57 -30.26
CA GLN A 102 15.49 20.49 -31.25
C GLN A 102 15.00 20.69 -32.70
N TYR A 103 13.76 20.33 -33.03
CA TYR A 103 13.19 20.47 -34.37
C TYR A 103 12.10 21.54 -34.47
N GLY A 104 11.35 21.80 -33.40
CA GLY A 104 10.33 22.86 -33.39
C GLY A 104 10.91 24.28 -33.40
N LYS A 105 12.23 24.41 -33.23
CA LYS A 105 12.97 25.67 -33.33
C LYS A 105 13.45 25.98 -34.75
N ASP A 106 13.49 24.98 -35.63
CA ASP A 106 13.94 25.12 -37.01
C ASP A 106 12.78 25.55 -37.96
N ASP A 107 11.53 25.38 -37.55
CA ASP A 107 10.34 25.78 -38.34
C ASP A 107 9.98 27.29 -38.23
N GLU A 108 10.73 28.08 -37.47
CA GLU A 108 10.53 29.55 -37.31
C GLU A 108 11.52 30.43 -38.11
N GLU A 109 12.46 29.85 -38.88
CA GLU A 109 13.51 30.61 -39.60
C GLU A 109 13.40 30.67 -41.15
N ASP A 110 12.31 30.18 -41.78
CA ASP A 110 12.08 30.33 -43.25
C ASP A 110 10.99 31.36 -43.63
#